data_AF-A0A932JL35-F1
#
_entry.id   AF-A0A932JL35-F1
#
_cell.length_a   1.000
_cell.length_b   1.000
_cell.length_c   1.000
_cell.angle_alpha   90.00
_cell.angle_beta   90.00
_cell.angle_gamma   90.00
#
_symmetry.space_group_name_H-M   'P 1'
#
loop_
_entity.id
_entity.type
_entity.pdbx_description
1 polymer ?
#
loop_
_entity_poly.entity_id
_entity_poly.type
_entity_poly.pdbx_seq_one_letter_code
_entity_poly.pdbx_strand_id
1 'polypeptide(L)'
;MRWGLAVFFLAAAPRATAADPAALFDARGCRSCHKVGARGGNSGPDLTLVGHRRTAGWIEAWLASPRAFKHDTRMPEQGLSAADRAALTGYLAAQRGQAWARRPWEGAANPGEMIYVRAGCAACHGAAGAGGHPNPGGRGGLIPRLGPLLATYRKDELISKLKRGAKADADPGRTAEVDMPAWSGILGDAELDALADYLLTLTETDNKEDF
;
A
#
# COMPACT_ATOMS: atom_id res chain seq x y z
N MET A 1 -31.59 -38.64 53.51
CA MET A 1 -31.19 -38.34 52.11
C MET A 1 -30.99 -36.84 51.93
N ARG A 2 -29.75 -36.38 51.75
CA ARG A 2 -29.45 -34.99 51.34
C ARG A 2 -28.99 -35.03 49.89
N TRP A 3 -29.75 -34.39 49.01
CA TRP A 3 -29.41 -34.25 47.59
C TRP A 3 -28.48 -33.04 47.47
N GLY A 4 -27.20 -33.29 47.17
CA GLY A 4 -26.24 -32.22 46.90
C GLY A 4 -26.36 -31.78 45.45
N LEU A 5 -26.75 -30.52 45.23
CA LEU A 5 -26.65 -29.87 43.92
C LEU A 5 -25.18 -29.62 43.60
N ALA A 6 -24.64 -30.36 42.63
CA ALA A 6 -23.34 -30.07 42.04
C ALA A 6 -23.50 -28.91 41.05
N VAL A 7 -22.93 -27.75 41.40
CA VAL A 7 -22.79 -26.62 40.48
C VAL A 7 -21.60 -26.92 39.57
N PHE A 8 -21.87 -27.28 38.32
CA PHE A 8 -20.85 -27.38 37.28
C PHE A 8 -20.52 -25.97 36.78
N PHE A 9 -19.35 -25.46 37.15
CA PHE A 9 -18.75 -24.33 36.45
C PHE A 9 -18.27 -24.85 35.09
N LEU A 10 -18.94 -24.46 34.01
CA LEU A 10 -18.32 -24.54 32.68
C LEU A 10 -17.13 -23.58 32.67
N ALA A 11 -15.93 -24.13 32.78
CA ALA A 11 -14.72 -23.40 32.43
C ALA A 11 -14.81 -23.04 30.94
N ALA A 12 -14.82 -21.74 30.65
CA ALA A 12 -14.70 -21.27 29.27
C ALA A 12 -13.38 -21.80 28.70
N ALA A 13 -13.46 -22.51 27.56
CA ALA A 13 -12.27 -22.95 26.84
C ALA A 13 -11.36 -21.74 26.57
N PRO A 14 -10.03 -21.89 26.70
CA PRO A 14 -9.11 -20.81 26.37
C PRO A 14 -9.39 -20.37 24.93
N ARG A 15 -9.67 -19.07 24.75
CA ARG A 15 -9.67 -18.48 23.40
C ARG A 15 -8.32 -18.84 22.80
N ALA A 16 -8.32 -19.61 21.71
CA ALA A 16 -7.10 -19.84 20.94
C ALA A 16 -6.45 -18.47 20.74
N THR A 17 -5.21 -18.32 21.23
CA THR A 17 -4.42 -17.12 20.97
C THR A 17 -4.48 -16.92 19.46
N ALA A 18 -5.03 -15.80 19.01
CA ALA A 18 -5.09 -15.50 17.59
C ALA A 18 -3.69 -15.77 17.01
N ALA A 19 -3.62 -16.68 16.03
CA ALA A 19 -2.35 -17.05 15.42
C ALA A 19 -1.57 -15.77 15.10
N ASP A 20 -0.28 -15.72 15.44
CA ASP A 20 0.57 -14.56 15.17
C ASP A 20 0.29 -14.06 13.75
N PRO A 21 -0.24 -12.83 13.57
CA PRO A 21 -0.63 -12.34 12.26
C PRO A 21 0.50 -12.34 11.23
N ALA A 22 1.76 -12.21 11.69
CA ALA A 22 2.92 -12.34 10.80
C ALA A 22 3.13 -13.80 10.35
N ALA A 23 2.99 -14.77 11.25
CA ALA A 23 3.01 -16.19 10.90
C ALA A 23 1.83 -16.57 9.99
N LEU A 24 0.64 -16.01 10.22
CA LEU A 24 -0.52 -16.20 9.35
C LEU A 24 -0.25 -15.64 7.93
N PHE A 25 0.35 -14.46 7.82
CA PHE A 25 0.75 -13.89 6.53
C PHE A 25 1.68 -14.83 5.74
N ASP A 26 2.60 -15.50 6.44
CA ASP A 26 3.51 -16.48 5.86
C ASP A 26 2.76 -17.77 5.49
N ALA A 27 1.92 -18.29 6.38
CA ALA A 27 1.15 -19.52 6.19
C ALA A 27 0.12 -19.43 5.06
N ARG A 28 -0.46 -18.24 4.81
CA ARG A 28 -1.32 -17.98 3.64
C ARG A 28 -0.54 -17.74 2.36
N GLY A 29 0.79 -17.88 2.39
CA GLY A 29 1.65 -17.76 1.21
C GLY A 29 1.81 -16.33 0.71
N CYS A 30 1.36 -15.31 1.46
CA CYS A 30 1.41 -13.92 1.00
C CYS A 30 2.84 -13.47 0.68
N ARG A 31 3.84 -13.99 1.42
CA ARG A 31 5.27 -13.74 1.18
C ARG A 31 5.81 -14.22 -0.17
N SER A 32 5.14 -15.17 -0.84
CA SER A 32 5.58 -15.62 -2.16
C SER A 32 5.60 -14.48 -3.19
N CYS A 33 4.65 -13.54 -3.07
CA CYS A 33 4.53 -12.40 -3.95
C CYS A 33 4.93 -11.09 -3.26
N HIS A 34 4.55 -10.90 -2.00
CA HIS A 34 4.67 -9.63 -1.29
C HIS A 34 5.87 -9.60 -0.34
N LYS A 35 6.41 -8.40 -0.17
CA LYS A 35 7.47 -8.11 0.79
C LYS A 35 6.96 -7.33 1.99
N VAL A 36 7.50 -7.65 3.16
CA VAL A 36 7.46 -6.79 4.37
C VAL A 36 8.86 -6.75 4.95
N GLY A 37 9.43 -5.55 5.04
CA GLY A 37 10.82 -5.30 5.38
C GLY A 37 11.76 -5.81 4.28
N ALA A 38 12.65 -6.72 4.66
CA ALA A 38 13.59 -7.38 3.74
C ALA A 38 13.07 -8.72 3.18
N ARG A 39 12.00 -9.29 3.75
CA ARG A 39 11.54 -10.66 3.48
C ARG A 39 10.34 -10.73 2.55
N GLY A 40 10.41 -11.61 1.56
CA GLY A 40 9.32 -11.93 0.64
C GLY A 40 9.66 -11.65 -0.84
N GLY A 41 8.68 -11.89 -1.71
CA GLY A 41 8.80 -11.73 -3.16
C GLY A 41 8.72 -10.28 -3.65
N ASN A 42 8.95 -10.09 -4.95
CA ASN A 42 8.82 -8.80 -5.63
C ASN A 42 7.71 -8.80 -6.71
N SER A 43 7.00 -9.92 -6.87
CA SER A 43 5.93 -10.06 -7.87
C SER A 43 4.66 -9.30 -7.49
N GLY A 44 4.46 -9.04 -6.19
CA GLY A 44 3.45 -8.15 -5.66
C GLY A 44 4.07 -6.88 -5.05
N PRO A 45 3.27 -5.84 -4.78
CA PRO A 45 3.74 -4.62 -4.13
C PRO A 45 4.43 -4.88 -2.78
N ASP A 46 5.44 -4.06 -2.48
CA ASP A 46 6.02 -3.97 -1.14
C ASP A 46 4.97 -3.41 -0.16
N LEU A 47 4.68 -4.20 0.88
CA LEU A 47 3.65 -3.89 1.87
C LEU A 47 4.23 -3.23 3.12
N THR A 48 5.54 -2.96 3.17
CA THR A 48 6.20 -2.37 4.35
C THR A 48 5.63 -1.00 4.74
N LEU A 49 5.05 -0.27 3.79
CA LEU A 49 4.38 1.02 3.99
C LEU A 49 2.86 0.97 3.70
N VAL A 50 2.24 -0.20 3.59
CA VAL A 50 0.83 -0.29 3.19
C VAL A 50 -0.10 0.41 4.18
N GLY A 51 0.17 0.32 5.49
CA GLY A 51 -0.61 0.99 6.53
C GLY A 51 -0.47 2.51 6.53
N HIS A 52 0.60 3.05 5.93
CA HIS A 52 0.69 4.49 5.65
C HIS A 52 -0.20 4.89 4.46
N ARG A 53 -0.24 4.06 3.42
CA ARG A 53 -0.94 4.38 2.16
C ARG A 53 -2.42 4.03 2.15
N ARG A 54 -2.86 3.07 2.97
CA ARG A 54 -4.22 2.52 2.97
C ARG A 54 -4.77 2.41 4.39
N THR A 55 -6.08 2.64 4.51
CA THR A 55 -6.80 2.45 5.77
C THR A 55 -7.03 0.97 6.05
N ALA A 56 -7.26 0.61 7.32
CA ALA A 56 -7.63 -0.75 7.69
C ALA A 56 -8.90 -1.22 6.96
N GLY A 57 -9.91 -0.36 6.83
CA GLY A 57 -11.13 -0.69 6.09
C GLY A 57 -10.88 -0.99 4.60
N TRP A 58 -9.98 -0.24 3.96
CA TRP A 58 -9.58 -0.53 2.58
C TRP A 58 -8.85 -1.86 2.48
N ILE A 59 -7.91 -2.13 3.39
CA ILE A 59 -7.16 -3.40 3.41
C ILE A 59 -8.12 -4.59 3.60
N GLU A 60 -9.06 -4.49 4.54
CA GLU A 60 -10.07 -5.52 4.80
C GLU A 60 -10.91 -5.80 3.55
N ALA A 61 -11.41 -4.75 2.89
CA ALA A 61 -12.24 -4.89 1.70
C ALA A 61 -11.42 -5.49 0.53
N TRP A 62 -10.18 -5.05 0.35
CA TRP A 62 -9.28 -5.61 -0.65
C TRP A 62 -9.01 -7.09 -0.40
N LEU A 63 -8.70 -7.50 0.84
CA LEU A 63 -8.47 -8.91 1.18
C LEU A 63 -9.72 -9.78 1.03
N ALA A 64 -10.92 -9.18 1.11
CA ALA A 64 -12.18 -9.88 0.92
C ALA A 64 -12.48 -10.14 -0.57
N SER A 65 -12.13 -9.22 -1.47
CA SER A 65 -12.37 -9.38 -2.90
C SER A 65 -11.47 -8.48 -3.77
N PRO A 66 -10.19 -8.82 -4.02
CA PRO A 66 -9.29 -8.00 -4.83
C PRO A 66 -9.84 -7.71 -6.23
N ARG A 67 -10.55 -8.67 -6.84
CA ARG A 67 -11.10 -8.53 -8.19
C ARG A 67 -12.30 -7.59 -8.27
N ALA A 68 -12.96 -7.30 -7.16
CA ALA A 68 -13.99 -6.26 -7.10
C ALA A 68 -13.39 -4.85 -7.23
N PHE A 69 -12.13 -4.66 -6.84
CA PHE A 69 -11.40 -3.39 -6.95
C PHE A 69 -10.60 -3.28 -8.24
N LYS A 70 -9.96 -4.37 -8.65
CA LYS A 70 -9.13 -4.43 -9.86
C LYS A 70 -9.33 -5.78 -10.54
N HIS A 71 -10.16 -5.80 -11.59
CA HIS A 71 -10.55 -7.03 -12.28
C HIS A 71 -9.35 -7.83 -12.83
N ASP A 72 -8.33 -7.15 -13.34
CA ASP A 72 -7.09 -7.71 -13.89
C ASP A 72 -5.99 -7.94 -12.84
N THR A 73 -6.30 -7.87 -11.54
CA THR A 73 -5.30 -8.13 -10.49
C THR A 73 -4.81 -9.58 -10.53
N ARG A 74 -3.49 -9.76 -10.38
CA ARG A 74 -2.87 -11.08 -10.22
C ARG A 74 -2.97 -11.60 -8.78
N MET A 75 -3.38 -10.77 -7.83
CA MET A 75 -3.57 -11.21 -6.46
C MET A 75 -4.78 -12.17 -6.39
N PRO A 76 -4.61 -13.42 -5.94
CA PRO A 76 -5.70 -14.38 -5.91
C PRO A 76 -6.69 -14.07 -4.79
N GLU A 77 -7.94 -14.49 -4.97
CA GLU A 77 -8.90 -14.59 -3.87
C GLU A 77 -8.37 -15.57 -2.83
N GLN A 78 -8.09 -15.08 -1.63
CA GLN A 78 -7.40 -15.87 -0.61
C GLN A 78 -8.31 -16.83 0.16
N GLY A 79 -9.64 -16.73 0.01
CA GLY A 79 -10.60 -17.54 0.76
C GLY A 79 -10.41 -17.43 2.28
N LEU A 80 -10.10 -16.22 2.78
CA LEU A 80 -9.83 -15.98 4.19
C LEU A 80 -11.11 -16.07 5.02
N SER A 81 -11.02 -16.70 6.18
CA SER A 81 -12.06 -16.57 7.20
C SER A 81 -12.16 -15.12 7.67
N ALA A 82 -13.29 -14.71 8.25
CA ALA A 82 -13.44 -13.36 8.78
C ALA A 82 -12.40 -13.06 9.88
N ALA A 83 -12.04 -14.07 10.69
CA ALA A 83 -11.02 -13.94 11.73
C ALA A 83 -9.61 -13.75 11.14
N ASP A 84 -9.22 -14.57 10.15
CA ASP A 84 -7.92 -14.46 9.49
C ASP A 84 -7.78 -13.12 8.76
N ARG A 85 -8.85 -12.69 8.08
CA ARG A 85 -8.87 -11.43 7.35
C ARG A 85 -8.70 -10.25 8.30
N ALA A 86 -9.44 -10.22 9.41
CA ALA A 86 -9.29 -9.19 10.44
C ALA A 86 -7.87 -9.18 11.05
N ALA A 87 -7.27 -10.35 11.31
CA ALA A 87 -5.92 -10.46 11.84
C ALA A 87 -4.87 -9.91 10.84
N LEU A 88 -4.97 -10.30 9.56
CA LEU A 88 -4.09 -9.80 8.50
C LEU A 88 -4.29 -8.30 8.26
N THR A 89 -5.52 -7.80 8.32
CA THR A 89 -5.82 -6.37 8.22
C THR A 89 -5.13 -5.59 9.33
N GLY A 90 -5.22 -6.05 10.59
CA GLY A 90 -4.52 -5.43 11.71
C GLY A 90 -3.00 -5.41 11.51
N TYR A 91 -2.43 -6.53 11.08
CA TYR A 91 -0.99 -6.65 10.78
C TYR A 91 -0.53 -5.70 9.67
N LEU A 92 -1.27 -5.62 8.57
CA LEU A 92 -0.93 -4.79 7.42
C LEU A 92 -1.15 -3.30 7.70
N ALA A 93 -2.23 -2.94 8.40
CA ALA A 93 -2.49 -1.56 8.81
C ALA A 93 -1.41 -1.01 9.74
N ALA A 94 -0.75 -1.89 10.51
CA ALA A 94 0.39 -1.53 11.33
C ALA A 94 1.68 -1.26 10.52
N GLN A 95 1.79 -1.69 9.25
CA GLN A 95 3.03 -1.53 8.46
C GLN A 95 3.21 -0.09 7.97
N ARG A 96 4.08 0.66 8.66
CA ARG A 96 4.37 2.08 8.41
C ARG A 96 5.87 2.35 8.21
N GLY A 97 6.62 1.35 7.74
CA GLY A 97 8.05 1.46 7.47
C GLY A 97 8.96 0.82 8.52
N GLN A 98 8.45 0.53 9.72
CA GLN A 98 9.24 0.03 10.85
C GLN A 98 9.88 -1.35 10.63
N ALA A 99 9.43 -2.11 9.63
CA ALA A 99 10.03 -3.40 9.28
C ALA A 99 11.36 -3.28 8.51
N TRP A 100 11.74 -2.07 8.07
CA TRP A 100 13.08 -1.81 7.54
C TRP A 100 14.04 -1.46 8.67
N ALA A 101 14.99 -2.34 8.97
CA ALA A 101 16.11 -2.02 9.85
C ALA A 101 17.06 -1.00 9.20
N ARG A 102 17.22 -1.09 7.88
CA ARG A 102 17.88 -0.12 7.00
C ARG A 102 16.99 0.10 5.80
N ARG A 103 16.83 1.33 5.32
CA ARG A 103 16.04 1.58 4.12
C ARG A 103 16.74 0.97 2.90
N PRO A 104 15.99 0.34 2.00
CA PRO A 104 16.60 -0.44 0.92
C PRO A 104 17.29 0.40 -0.15
N TRP A 105 16.93 1.68 -0.25
CA TRP A 105 17.53 2.64 -1.18
C TRP A 105 18.79 3.33 -0.59
N GLU A 106 19.14 3.08 0.67
CA GLU A 106 20.40 3.59 1.23
C GLU A 106 21.59 2.91 0.53
N GLY A 107 22.36 3.69 -0.25
CA GLY A 107 23.49 3.21 -1.03
C GLY A 107 23.11 2.52 -2.34
N ALA A 108 21.85 2.58 -2.76
CA ALA A 108 21.43 2.09 -4.07
C ALA A 108 21.96 3.02 -5.18
N ALA A 109 22.22 2.48 -6.37
CA ALA A 109 22.63 3.28 -7.53
C ALA A 109 21.52 4.25 -8.00
N ASN A 110 20.26 3.78 -7.97
CA ASN A 110 19.08 4.57 -8.33
C ASN A 110 18.11 4.66 -7.14
N PRO A 111 18.44 5.47 -6.11
CA PRO A 111 17.63 5.53 -4.89
C PRO A 111 16.22 6.07 -5.16
N GLY A 112 16.07 7.06 -6.04
CA GLY A 112 14.77 7.65 -6.39
C GLY A 112 13.80 6.67 -7.03
N GLU A 113 14.25 5.90 -8.02
CA GLU A 113 13.46 4.84 -8.66
C GLU A 113 13.07 3.75 -7.65
N MET A 114 14.04 3.35 -6.81
CA MET A 114 13.77 2.34 -5.78
C MET A 114 12.76 2.84 -4.76
N ILE A 115 12.80 4.12 -4.36
CA ILE A 115 11.77 4.74 -3.53
C ILE A 115 10.42 4.71 -4.24
N TYR A 116 10.35 5.12 -5.51
CA TYR A 116 9.11 5.13 -6.29
C TYR A 116 8.40 3.75 -6.27
N VAL A 117 9.16 2.68 -6.45
CA VAL A 117 8.64 1.31 -6.42
C VAL A 117 8.33 0.85 -5.00
N ARG A 118 9.28 0.97 -4.07
CA ARG A 118 9.21 0.33 -2.74
C ARG A 118 8.41 1.12 -1.71
N ALA A 119 8.36 2.44 -1.83
CA ALA A 119 7.41 3.25 -1.07
C ALA A 119 5.97 3.02 -1.59
N GLY A 120 5.83 2.53 -2.82
CA GLY A 120 4.57 2.11 -3.41
C GLY A 120 3.85 3.21 -4.19
N CYS A 121 4.57 4.21 -4.68
CA CYS A 121 4.04 5.24 -5.59
C CYS A 121 3.47 4.59 -6.85
N ALA A 122 4.18 3.59 -7.39
CA ALA A 122 3.76 2.80 -8.55
C ALA A 122 2.43 2.06 -8.38
N ALA A 123 2.00 1.79 -7.14
CA ALA A 123 0.73 1.09 -6.89
C ALA A 123 -0.51 1.94 -7.21
N CYS A 124 -0.34 3.27 -7.28
CA CYS A 124 -1.39 4.20 -7.71
C CYS A 124 -1.01 4.89 -9.03
N HIS A 125 0.24 5.31 -9.19
CA HIS A 125 0.70 6.05 -10.37
C HIS A 125 1.25 5.15 -11.49
N GLY A 126 1.14 3.83 -11.36
CA GLY A 126 1.57 2.87 -12.39
C GLY A 126 3.09 2.74 -12.52
N ALA A 127 3.53 1.85 -13.40
CA ALA A 127 4.94 1.74 -13.76
C ALA A 127 5.43 3.05 -14.39
N ALA A 128 6.56 3.59 -13.93
CA ALA A 128 7.16 4.82 -14.44
C ALA A 128 6.16 6.00 -14.58
N GLY A 129 5.19 6.12 -13.67
CA GLY A 129 4.23 7.22 -13.69
C GLY A 129 3.14 7.13 -14.76
N ALA A 130 2.92 5.95 -15.38
CA ALA A 130 1.93 5.77 -16.44
C ALA A 130 0.49 6.15 -16.05
N GLY A 131 0.14 6.11 -14.76
CA GLY A 131 -1.20 6.42 -14.27
C GLY A 131 -2.25 5.38 -14.68
N GLY A 132 -3.51 5.81 -14.80
CA GLY A 132 -4.59 5.00 -15.36
C GLY A 132 -5.23 4.00 -14.38
N HIS A 133 -4.82 4.01 -13.12
CA HIS A 133 -5.50 3.22 -12.08
C HIS A 133 -6.84 3.85 -11.70
N PRO A 134 -7.91 3.07 -11.47
CA PRO A 134 -9.20 3.62 -11.04
C PRO A 134 -9.11 4.44 -9.75
N ASN A 135 -9.77 5.58 -9.76
CA ASN A 135 -10.04 6.42 -8.60
C ASN A 135 -11.51 6.89 -8.66
N PRO A 136 -12.47 6.02 -8.29
CA PRO A 136 -13.88 6.36 -8.39
C PRO A 136 -14.21 7.69 -7.68
N GLY A 137 -15.01 8.51 -8.34
CA GLY A 137 -15.40 9.83 -7.87
C GLY A 137 -14.32 10.91 -7.97
N GLY A 138 -13.07 10.55 -8.28
CA GLY A 138 -12.03 11.49 -8.69
C GLY A 138 -12.30 12.05 -10.09
N ARG A 139 -11.74 13.21 -10.42
CA ARG A 139 -11.89 13.85 -11.71
C ARG A 139 -11.41 12.93 -12.83
N GLY A 140 -12.33 12.57 -13.73
CA GLY A 140 -12.03 11.61 -14.80
C GLY A 140 -11.89 10.16 -14.32
N GLY A 141 -12.17 9.88 -13.04
CA GLY A 141 -12.24 8.53 -12.47
C GLY A 141 -10.91 7.78 -12.37
N LEU A 142 -9.76 8.43 -12.60
CA LEU A 142 -8.45 7.79 -12.71
C LEU A 142 -7.37 8.53 -11.91
N ILE A 143 -6.37 7.80 -11.44
CA ILE A 143 -5.12 8.36 -10.94
C ILE A 143 -4.31 8.91 -12.14
N PRO A 144 -3.83 10.17 -12.07
CA PRO A 144 -3.19 10.80 -13.22
C PRO A 144 -1.85 10.16 -13.59
N ARG A 145 -1.54 10.21 -14.89
CA ARG A 145 -0.18 10.03 -15.43
C ARG A 145 0.70 11.19 -14.95
N LEU A 146 1.93 10.88 -14.55
CA LEU A 146 2.83 11.85 -13.92
C LEU A 146 3.63 12.68 -14.92
N GLY A 147 4.08 12.11 -16.05
CA GLY A 147 4.99 12.77 -17.00
C GLY A 147 4.60 14.21 -17.37
N PRO A 148 3.40 14.45 -17.94
CA PRO A 148 2.97 15.80 -18.32
C PRO A 148 2.86 16.76 -17.13
N LEU A 149 2.45 16.28 -15.97
CA LEU A 149 2.36 17.11 -14.76
C LEU A 149 3.75 17.49 -14.27
N LEU A 150 4.69 16.55 -14.26
CA LEU A 150 6.05 16.76 -13.75
C LEU A 150 6.82 17.80 -14.56
N ALA A 151 6.53 17.93 -15.86
CA ALA A 151 7.12 18.97 -16.72
C ALA A 151 6.76 20.40 -16.27
N THR A 152 5.74 20.57 -15.42
CA THR A 152 5.30 21.88 -14.91
C THR A 152 5.93 22.25 -13.56
N TYR A 153 6.65 21.34 -12.91
CA TYR A 153 7.23 21.57 -11.58
C TYR A 153 8.72 21.89 -11.66
N ARG A 154 9.16 22.85 -10.84
CA ARG A 154 10.56 22.88 -10.40
C ARG A 154 10.79 21.81 -9.32
N LYS A 155 12.03 21.33 -9.17
CA LYS A 155 12.38 20.28 -8.20
C LYS A 155 11.95 20.62 -6.78
N ASP A 156 12.18 21.85 -6.31
CA ASP A 156 11.80 22.30 -4.96
C ASP A 156 10.29 22.36 -4.74
N GLU A 157 9.53 22.74 -5.77
CA GLU A 157 8.07 22.72 -5.76
C GLU A 157 7.53 21.28 -5.73
N LEU A 158 8.15 20.38 -6.49
CA LEU A 158 7.82 18.96 -6.49
C LEU A 158 8.07 18.31 -5.12
N ILE A 159 9.23 18.58 -4.50
CA ILE A 159 9.53 18.12 -3.15
C ILE A 159 8.48 18.65 -2.16
N SER A 160 8.12 19.93 -2.27
CA SER A 160 7.08 20.54 -1.43
C SER A 160 5.72 19.87 -1.63
N LYS A 161 5.37 19.51 -2.87
CA LYS A 161 4.16 18.76 -3.23
C LYS A 161 4.16 17.34 -2.63
N LEU A 162 5.29 16.63 -2.71
CA LEU A 162 5.44 15.29 -2.13
C LEU A 162 5.30 15.33 -0.60
N LYS A 163 5.91 16.31 0.06
CA LYS A 163 5.80 16.49 1.53
C LYS A 163 4.37 16.59 2.00
N ARG A 164 3.56 17.42 1.33
CA ARG A 164 2.18 17.74 1.73
C ARG A 164 1.09 16.82 1.16
N GLY A 165 1.41 16.01 0.16
CA GLY A 165 0.41 15.18 -0.52
C GLY A 165 -0.52 15.99 -1.44
N ALA A 166 -1.61 15.37 -1.89
CA ALA A 166 -2.63 16.00 -2.69
C ALA A 166 -4.01 15.38 -2.41
N LYS A 167 -5.02 16.24 -2.23
CA LYS A 167 -6.40 15.81 -2.36
C LYS A 167 -6.71 15.64 -3.84
N ALA A 168 -7.33 14.52 -4.19
CA ALA A 168 -7.81 14.32 -5.54
C ALA A 168 -8.99 15.26 -5.79
N ASP A 169 -8.94 15.98 -6.91
CA ASP A 169 -10.12 16.66 -7.43
C ASP A 169 -11.24 15.64 -7.61
N ALA A 170 -12.45 15.98 -7.18
CA ALA A 170 -13.62 15.13 -7.36
C ALA A 170 -14.49 15.65 -8.51
N ASP A 171 -15.19 14.73 -9.17
CA ASP A 171 -16.29 15.11 -10.08
C ASP A 171 -17.44 15.74 -9.26
N PRO A 172 -18.23 16.66 -9.84
CA PRO A 172 -19.33 17.32 -9.13
C PRO A 172 -20.28 16.33 -8.44
N GLY A 173 -20.49 16.50 -7.13
CA GLY A 173 -21.35 15.62 -6.33
C GLY A 173 -20.74 14.26 -5.98
N ARG A 174 -19.46 14.03 -6.27
CA ARG A 174 -18.73 12.79 -5.94
C ARG A 174 -17.63 13.08 -4.93
N THR A 175 -17.08 12.01 -4.36
CA THR A 175 -15.89 12.06 -3.50
C THR A 175 -14.85 11.13 -4.10
N ALA A 176 -13.64 11.66 -4.33
CA ALA A 176 -12.53 10.83 -4.77
C ALA A 176 -12.14 9.85 -3.66
N GLU A 177 -12.05 8.57 -4.00
CA GLU A 177 -11.73 7.53 -3.03
C GLU A 177 -10.26 7.54 -2.60
N VAL A 178 -9.37 7.99 -3.48
CA VAL A 178 -7.92 7.95 -3.28
C VAL A 178 -7.32 9.34 -3.42
N ASP A 179 -6.68 9.76 -2.33
CA ASP A 179 -5.79 10.93 -2.28
C ASP A 179 -4.33 10.49 -2.42
N MET A 180 -3.47 11.43 -2.82
CA MET A 180 -2.02 11.26 -2.70
C MET A 180 -1.62 11.57 -1.25
N PRO A 181 -1.06 10.61 -0.49
CA PRO A 181 -0.67 10.83 0.90
C PRO A 181 0.48 11.84 1.00
N ALA A 182 0.54 12.50 2.15
CA ALA A 182 1.68 13.33 2.53
C ALA A 182 2.87 12.44 2.95
N TRP A 183 4.04 12.70 2.38
CA TRP A 183 5.25 11.90 2.64
C TRP A 183 6.18 12.52 3.69
N SER A 184 5.88 13.73 4.18
CA SER A 184 6.62 14.33 5.30
C SER A 184 6.56 13.43 6.54
N GLY A 185 7.72 13.13 7.13
CA GLY A 185 7.83 12.26 8.31
C GLY A 185 7.80 10.76 8.00
N ILE A 186 7.60 10.37 6.73
CA ILE A 186 7.72 8.99 6.25
C ILE A 186 8.98 8.81 5.40
N LEU A 187 9.25 9.80 4.54
CA LEU A 187 10.49 9.97 3.80
C LEU A 187 11.19 11.24 4.30
N GLY A 188 12.50 11.15 4.54
CA GLY A 188 13.38 12.26 4.87
C GLY A 188 13.74 13.10 3.66
N ASP A 189 14.36 14.25 3.90
CA ASP A 189 14.62 15.25 2.86
C ASP A 189 15.51 14.71 1.73
N ALA A 190 16.57 13.97 2.04
CA ALA A 190 17.44 13.35 1.03
C ALA A 190 16.71 12.27 0.21
N GLU A 191 15.76 11.55 0.81
CA GLU A 191 14.95 10.54 0.12
C GLU A 191 13.96 11.21 -0.84
N LEU A 192 13.33 12.31 -0.40
CA LEU A 192 12.43 13.11 -1.22
C LEU A 192 13.17 13.81 -2.37
N ASP A 193 14.39 14.28 -2.12
CA ASP A 193 15.25 14.87 -3.14
C ASP A 193 15.61 13.86 -4.24
N ALA A 194 16.09 12.67 -3.85
CA ALA A 194 16.37 11.58 -4.77
C ALA A 194 15.14 11.10 -5.54
N LEU A 195 13.98 11.02 -4.86
CA LEU A 195 12.71 10.69 -5.51
C LEU A 195 12.32 11.75 -6.54
N ALA A 196 12.47 13.04 -6.21
CA ALA A 196 12.18 14.12 -7.13
C ALA A 196 13.09 14.08 -8.37
N ASP A 197 14.38 13.77 -8.21
CA ASP A 197 15.29 13.58 -9.35
C ASP A 197 14.79 12.49 -10.30
N TYR A 198 14.45 11.32 -9.76
CA TYR A 198 13.89 10.24 -10.57
C TYR A 198 12.58 10.63 -11.25
N LEU A 199 11.66 11.27 -10.54
CA LEU A 199 10.38 11.69 -11.12
C LEU A 199 10.61 12.65 -12.29
N LEU A 200 11.51 13.62 -12.15
CA LEU A 200 11.79 14.58 -13.22
C LEU A 200 12.37 13.94 -14.49
N THR A 201 12.97 12.74 -14.41
CA THR A 201 13.37 11.98 -15.61
C THR A 201 12.18 11.38 -16.37
N LEU A 202 10.99 11.31 -15.78
CA LEU A 202 9.79 10.73 -16.39
C LEU A 202 9.05 11.71 -17.32
N THR A 203 9.45 12.98 -17.33
CA THR A 203 8.85 14.05 -18.14
C THR A 203 8.94 13.78 -19.64
N GLU A 204 9.96 13.04 -20.09
CA GLU A 204 10.23 12.75 -21.51
C GLU A 204 9.63 11.41 -22.00
N THR A 205 8.93 10.67 -21.14
CA THR A 205 8.37 9.34 -21.50
C THR A 205 7.14 9.42 -22.43
N ASP A 206 6.91 10.54 -23.10
CA ASP A 206 5.90 10.72 -24.15
C ASP A 206 6.29 10.08 -25.51
N ASN A 207 7.51 9.54 -25.65
CA ASN A 207 8.03 9.05 -26.94
C ASN A 207 8.08 7.52 -27.12
N LYS A 208 7.29 6.73 -26.38
CA LYS A 208 7.07 5.32 -26.74
C LYS A 208 5.59 5.10 -26.98
N GLU A 209 5.17 5.44 -28.20
CA GLU A 209 4.02 4.79 -28.80
C GLU A 209 4.30 3.27 -28.83
N ASP A 210 3.27 2.51 -28.47
CA ASP A 210 3.29 1.05 -28.45
C ASP A 210 3.64 0.52 -29.85
N PHE A 211 4.76 -0.22 -29.94
CA PHE A 211 5.06 -1.12 -31.06
C PHE A 211 4.50 -2.51 -30.77
#